data_AF-A0A1Q3W6M1-F1
#
_entry.id   AF-A0A1Q3W6M1-F1
#
_cell.length_a   1.000
_cell.length_b   1.000
_cell.length_c   1.000
_cell.angle_alpha   90.00
_cell.angle_beta   90.00
_cell.angle_gamma   90.00
#
_symmetry.space_group_name_H-M   'P 1'
#
loop_
_entity.id
_entity.type
_entity.pdbx_description
1 polymer ?
#
loop_
_entity_poly.entity_id
_entity_poly.type
_entity_poly.pdbx_seq_one_letter_code
_entity_poly.pdbx_strand_id
1 'polypeptide(L)'
;MCLGNNRITDEGAMEAAKHICGTNLKELYLGYNQLTNRGAIAIVEGCLGSKMKKLDLSFNRGITDEGVLGIAENLEGNELEEIDLKQYKPIGKETQELVKKKCPHIKWIFAKEEV
;
A
#
# COMPACT_ATOMS: atom_id res chain seq x y z
N MET A 1 -7.96 11.13 2.35
CA MET A 1 -9.08 10.63 3.18
C MET A 1 -8.47 9.77 4.28
N CYS A 2 -8.80 10.01 5.55
CA CYS A 2 -8.26 9.24 6.67
C CYS A 2 -9.26 8.16 7.09
N LEU A 3 -8.90 6.91 6.85
CA LEU A 3 -9.70 5.74 7.19
C LEU A 3 -8.98 4.79 8.16
N GLY A 4 -7.92 5.25 8.82
CA GLY A 4 -7.17 4.43 9.78
C GLY A 4 -8.01 4.05 11.01
N ASN A 5 -7.80 2.83 11.52
CA ASN A 5 -8.48 2.29 12.70
C ASN A 5 -10.00 2.11 12.57
N ASN A 6 -10.51 1.82 11.37
CA ASN A 6 -11.94 1.62 11.10
C ASN A 6 -12.33 0.16 10.83
N ARG A 7 -11.45 -0.80 11.16
CA ARG A 7 -11.63 -2.23 10.88
C ARG A 7 -11.90 -2.53 9.39
N ILE A 8 -11.37 -1.70 8.48
CA ILE A 8 -11.54 -1.94 7.04
C ILE A 8 -10.93 -3.29 6.70
N THR A 9 -11.75 -4.15 6.13
CA THR A 9 -11.38 -5.45 5.58
C THR A 9 -11.03 -5.31 4.10
N ASP A 10 -10.53 -6.40 3.50
CA ASP A 10 -10.28 -6.44 2.05
C ASP A 10 -11.51 -6.01 1.23
N GLU A 11 -12.72 -6.38 1.64
CA GLU A 11 -13.95 -6.00 0.96
C GLU A 11 -14.16 -4.48 0.98
N GLY A 12 -13.94 -3.83 2.13
CA GLY A 12 -14.04 -2.38 2.24
C GLY A 12 -12.97 -1.65 1.42
N ALA A 13 -11.75 -2.20 1.37
CA ALA A 13 -10.69 -1.70 0.51
C ALA A 13 -11.01 -1.85 -0.98
N MET A 14 -11.54 -3.00 -1.39
CA MET A 14 -11.96 -3.25 -2.77
C MET A 14 -13.09 -2.31 -3.20
N GLU A 15 -14.04 -2.02 -2.31
CA GLU A 15 -15.09 -1.07 -2.62
C GLU A 15 -14.55 0.36 -2.73
N ALA A 16 -13.65 0.76 -1.83
CA ALA A 16 -12.97 2.05 -1.93
C ALA A 16 -12.20 2.18 -3.25
N ALA A 17 -11.46 1.13 -3.64
CA ALA A 17 -10.65 1.08 -4.85
C ALA A 17 -11.43 1.45 -6.12
N LYS A 18 -12.68 1.01 -6.25
CA LYS A 18 -13.55 1.31 -7.40
C LYS A 18 -13.80 2.80 -7.61
N HIS A 19 -13.70 3.60 -6.55
CA HIS A 19 -14.01 5.02 -6.58
C HIS A 19 -12.76 5.92 -6.58
N ILE A 20 -11.56 5.38 -6.34
CA ILE A 20 -10.32 6.17 -6.25
C ILE A 20 -9.99 6.86 -7.56
N CYS A 21 -10.00 6.14 -8.69
CA CYS A 21 -9.63 6.66 -10.01
C CYS A 21 -10.45 7.89 -10.44
N GLY A 22 -11.73 7.95 -10.04
CA GLY A 22 -12.62 9.09 -10.35
C GLY A 22 -12.44 10.32 -9.45
N THR A 23 -11.52 10.28 -8.49
CA THR A 23 -11.33 11.35 -7.50
C THR A 23 -10.06 12.17 -7.77
N ASN A 24 -10.01 13.40 -7.24
CA ASN A 24 -8.78 14.19 -7.18
C ASN A 24 -7.95 13.88 -5.91
N LEU A 25 -8.12 12.70 -5.31
CA LEU A 25 -7.41 12.34 -4.09
C LEU A 25 -5.92 12.14 -4.39
N LYS A 26 -5.07 12.77 -3.57
CA LYS A 26 -3.61 12.63 -3.66
C LYS A 26 -3.04 11.73 -2.57
N GLU A 27 -3.74 11.59 -1.45
CA GLU A 27 -3.24 10.89 -0.27
C GLU A 27 -4.35 10.06 0.36
N LEU A 28 -4.07 8.77 0.55
CA LEU A 28 -4.98 7.80 1.16
C LEU A 28 -4.31 7.13 2.36
N TYR A 29 -4.98 7.22 3.52
CA TYR A 29 -4.47 6.66 4.77
C TYR A 29 -5.35 5.50 5.24
N LEU A 30 -4.83 4.29 5.10
CA LEU A 30 -5.44 3.01 5.49
C LEU A 30 -4.64 2.30 6.59
N GLY A 31 -3.76 3.02 7.29
CA GLY A 31 -3.00 2.46 8.39
C GLY A 31 -3.87 1.89 9.52
N TYR A 32 -3.37 0.90 10.25
CA TYR A 32 -4.08 0.25 11.37
C TYR A 32 -5.45 -0.32 10.98
N ASN A 33 -5.55 -1.03 9.86
CA ASN A 33 -6.76 -1.74 9.45
C ASN A 33 -6.51 -3.26 9.40
N GLN A 34 -7.46 -4.01 8.82
CA GLN A 34 -7.41 -5.47 8.71
C GLN A 34 -7.21 -5.90 7.26
N LEU A 35 -6.41 -5.13 6.51
CA LEU A 35 -6.08 -5.47 5.13
C LEU A 35 -5.12 -6.64 5.09
N THR A 36 -5.36 -7.52 4.13
CA THR A 36 -4.44 -8.56 3.71
C THR A 36 -3.75 -8.16 2.40
N ASN A 37 -2.89 -9.03 1.89
CA ASN A 37 -2.31 -8.91 0.54
C ASN A 37 -3.37 -8.52 -0.50
N ARG A 38 -4.54 -9.16 -0.44
CA ARG A 38 -5.62 -8.95 -1.41
C ARG A 38 -6.17 -7.52 -1.38
N GLY A 39 -6.51 -7.01 -0.19
CA GLY A 39 -7.03 -5.66 -0.05
C GLY A 39 -6.00 -4.59 -0.42
N ALA A 40 -4.72 -4.82 -0.08
CA ALA A 40 -3.65 -3.90 -0.41
C ALA A 40 -3.40 -3.80 -1.93
N ILE A 41 -3.37 -4.94 -2.62
CA ILE A 41 -3.23 -5.00 -4.10
C ILE A 41 -4.43 -4.30 -4.75
N ALA A 42 -5.66 -4.60 -4.30
CA ALA A 42 -6.86 -3.97 -4.86
C ALA A 42 -6.85 -2.43 -4.76
N ILE A 43 -6.33 -1.86 -3.66
CA ILE A 43 -6.21 -0.40 -3.54
C ILE A 43 -5.22 0.15 -4.55
N VAL A 44 -4.08 -0.51 -4.76
CA VAL A 44 -3.05 -0.09 -5.71
C VAL A 44 -3.56 -0.16 -7.15
N GLU A 45 -4.28 -1.23 -7.50
CA GLU A 45 -4.98 -1.34 -8.79
C GLU A 45 -6.03 -0.22 -8.96
N GLY A 46 -6.81 0.08 -7.92
CA GLY A 46 -7.78 1.18 -7.94
C GLY A 46 -7.16 2.57 -8.06
N CYS A 47 -5.88 2.72 -7.74
CA CYS A 47 -5.13 3.95 -7.95
C CYS A 47 -4.67 4.13 -9.40
N LEU A 48 -4.78 3.11 -10.26
CA LEU A 48 -4.32 3.21 -11.64
C LEU A 48 -5.05 4.34 -12.39
N GLY A 49 -4.29 5.22 -13.02
CA GLY A 49 -4.84 6.41 -13.70
C GLY A 49 -5.39 7.50 -12.77
N SER A 50 -5.28 7.34 -11.44
CA SER A 50 -5.62 8.37 -10.47
C SER A 50 -4.46 9.35 -10.26
N LYS A 51 -4.73 10.48 -9.58
CA LYS A 51 -3.69 11.44 -9.15
C LYS A 51 -3.11 11.11 -7.78
N MET A 52 -3.23 9.86 -7.32
CA MET A 52 -2.75 9.42 -6.02
C MET A 52 -1.22 9.47 -5.98
N LYS A 53 -0.68 10.10 -4.94
CA LYS A 53 0.75 10.24 -4.70
C LYS A 53 1.22 9.47 -3.48
N LYS A 54 0.40 9.39 -2.43
CA LYS A 54 0.77 8.71 -1.19
C LYS A 54 -0.28 7.72 -0.74
N LEU A 55 0.19 6.54 -0.35
CA LEU A 55 -0.64 5.47 0.16
C LEU A 55 -0.04 4.94 1.47
N ASP A 56 -0.76 5.11 2.58
CA ASP A 56 -0.38 4.55 3.87
C ASP A 56 -1.15 3.25 4.14
N LEU A 57 -0.44 2.13 4.15
CA LEU A 57 -0.91 0.78 4.49
C LEU A 57 -0.26 0.28 5.78
N SER A 58 0.32 1.16 6.59
CA SER A 58 1.04 0.79 7.81
C SER A 58 0.15 0.02 8.79
N PHE A 59 0.77 -0.85 9.59
CA PHE A 59 0.12 -1.63 10.64
C PHE A 59 -1.06 -2.50 10.19
N ASN A 60 -1.12 -2.87 8.90
CA ASN A 60 -2.01 -3.91 8.38
C ASN A 60 -1.30 -5.27 8.46
N ARG A 61 -1.57 -6.03 9.53
CA ARG A 61 -0.86 -7.29 9.85
C ARG A 61 -1.06 -8.41 8.82
N GLY A 62 -2.08 -8.30 7.97
CA GLY A 62 -2.37 -9.29 6.92
C GLY A 62 -1.52 -9.10 5.66
N ILE A 63 -0.76 -8.01 5.55
CA ILE A 63 0.14 -7.78 4.41
C ILE A 63 1.46 -8.50 4.69
N THR A 64 1.82 -9.45 3.85
CA THR A 64 3.06 -10.23 3.95
C THR A 64 4.05 -9.82 2.86
N ASP A 65 5.24 -10.42 2.85
CA ASP A 65 6.22 -10.27 1.77
C ASP A 65 5.60 -10.48 0.37
N GLU A 66 4.77 -11.51 0.20
CA GLU A 66 4.05 -11.78 -1.05
C GLU A 66 3.14 -10.63 -1.45
N GLY A 67 2.43 -10.01 -0.49
CA GLY A 67 1.59 -8.85 -0.75
C GLY A 67 2.41 -7.64 -1.19
N VAL A 68 3.57 -7.42 -0.60
CA VAL A 68 4.46 -6.32 -0.98
C VAL A 68 5.02 -6.51 -2.40
N LEU A 69 5.36 -7.76 -2.78
CA LEU A 69 5.75 -8.08 -4.16
C LEU A 69 4.60 -7.87 -5.14
N GLY A 70 3.39 -8.31 -4.78
CA GLY A 70 2.19 -8.11 -5.59
C GLY A 70 1.82 -6.63 -5.75
N ILE A 71 2.01 -5.81 -4.72
CA ILE A 71 1.88 -4.35 -4.83
C ILE A 71 2.88 -3.84 -5.87
N ALA A 72 4.16 -4.20 -5.77
CA ALA A 72 5.18 -3.74 -6.71
C ALA A 72 4.91 -4.16 -8.17
N GLU A 73 4.24 -5.30 -8.38
CA GLU A 73 3.80 -5.74 -9.71
C GLU A 73 2.68 -4.89 -10.31
N ASN A 74 1.84 -4.29 -9.46
CA ASN A 74 0.69 -3.50 -9.88
C ASN A 74 0.94 -1.98 -9.85
N LEU A 75 2.20 -1.54 -9.69
CA LEU A 75 2.56 -0.12 -9.67
C LEU A 75 2.83 0.47 -11.07
N GLU A 76 2.94 -0.35 -12.11
CA GLU A 76 3.14 0.18 -13.46
C GLU A 76 1.94 1.03 -13.91
N GLY A 77 2.20 2.26 -14.35
CA GLY A 77 1.15 3.21 -14.75
C GLY A 77 0.46 3.95 -13.59
N ASN A 78 0.85 3.70 -12.33
CA ASN A 78 0.43 4.49 -11.19
C ASN A 78 1.27 5.78 -11.06
N GLU A 79 0.67 6.82 -10.49
CA GLU A 79 1.35 8.09 -10.16
C GLU A 79 1.87 8.12 -8.70
N LEU A 80 1.82 6.98 -8.00
CA LEU A 80 2.26 6.85 -6.63
C LEU A 80 3.74 7.19 -6.49
N GLU A 81 4.08 7.87 -5.41
CA GLU A 81 5.43 8.32 -5.07
C GLU A 81 5.87 7.79 -3.70
N GLU A 82 4.93 7.50 -2.80
CA GLU A 82 5.21 7.01 -1.44
C GLU A 82 4.22 5.93 -1.02
N ILE A 83 4.75 4.81 -0.50
CA ILE A 83 3.94 3.73 0.08
C ILE A 83 4.50 3.40 1.46
N ASP A 84 3.68 3.59 2.50
CA ASP A 84 4.02 3.21 3.87
C ASP A 84 3.50 1.80 4.19
N LEU A 85 4.43 0.89 4.48
CA LEU A 85 4.20 -0.51 4.83
C LEU A 85 4.86 -0.84 6.18
N LYS A 86 5.02 0.14 7.07
CA LYS A 86 5.49 -0.10 8.45
C LYS A 86 4.63 -1.17 9.10
N GLN A 87 5.27 -2.12 9.77
CA GLN A 87 4.58 -3.16 10.53
C GLN A 87 5.33 -3.47 11.81
N TYR A 88 4.62 -4.04 12.79
CA TYR A 88 5.25 -4.58 14.00
C TYR A 88 6.19 -5.74 13.67
N LYS A 89 5.79 -6.62 12.76
CA LYS A 89 6.66 -7.64 12.19
C LYS A 89 7.20 -7.08 10.87
N PRO A 90 8.50 -6.77 10.76
CA PRO A 90 9.03 -6.17 9.55
C PRO A 90 8.93 -7.13 8.36
N ILE A 91 8.69 -6.57 7.17
CA ILE A 91 8.82 -7.26 5.88
C ILE A 91 10.28 -7.70 5.72
N GLY A 92 10.52 -8.88 5.14
CA GLY A 92 11.85 -9.44 4.96
C GLY A 92 12.78 -8.51 4.18
N LYS A 93 14.05 -8.41 4.59
CA LYS A 93 15.02 -7.50 3.96
C LYS A 93 15.17 -7.74 2.46
N GLU A 94 15.19 -9.01 2.04
CA GLU A 94 15.25 -9.40 0.63
C GLU A 94 14.07 -8.83 -0.16
N THR A 95 12.85 -8.96 0.34
CA THR A 95 11.65 -8.36 -0.27
C THR A 95 11.77 -6.85 -0.37
N GLN A 96 12.23 -6.18 0.69
CA GLN A 96 12.42 -4.73 0.70
C GLN A 96 13.42 -4.27 -0.37
N GLU A 97 14.54 -4.97 -0.51
CA GLU A 97 15.55 -4.70 -1.55
C GLU A 97 15.00 -4.95 -2.95
N LEU A 98 14.25 -6.03 -3.14
CA LEU A 98 13.68 -6.39 -4.42
C LEU A 98 12.68 -5.35 -4.92
N VAL A 99 11.76 -4.89 -4.06
CA VAL A 99 10.77 -3.87 -4.47
C VAL A 99 11.39 -2.49 -4.66
N LYS A 100 12.44 -2.15 -3.90
CA LYS A 100 13.22 -0.92 -4.14
C LYS A 100 13.94 -0.98 -5.49
N LYS A 101 14.46 -2.14 -5.89
CA LYS A 101 15.10 -2.33 -7.20
C LYS A 101 14.08 -2.32 -8.35
N LYS A 102 12.92 -2.96 -8.15
CA LYS A 102 11.85 -3.07 -9.15
C LYS A 102 11.13 -1.73 -9.37
N CYS A 103 10.85 -1.01 -8.30
CA CYS A 103 10.14 0.26 -8.30
C CYS A 103 10.97 1.36 -7.61
N PRO A 104 12.07 1.84 -8.23
CA PRO A 104 13.00 2.78 -7.60
C PRO A 104 12.44 4.19 -7.46
N HIS A 105 11.38 4.53 -8.20
CA HIS A 105 10.70 5.82 -8.11
C HIS A 105 9.79 5.93 -6.88
N ILE A 106 9.49 4.80 -6.22
CA ILE A 106 8.64 4.74 -5.05
C ILE A 106 9.49 4.86 -3.79
N LYS A 107 9.12 5.81 -2.93
CA LYS A 107 9.61 5.89 -1.57
C LYS A 107 8.90 4.87 -0.70
N TRP A 108 9.50 3.69 -0.59
CA TRP A 108 9.04 2.63 0.30
C TRP A 108 9.41 2.94 1.75
N ILE A 109 8.41 2.97 2.62
CA ILE A 109 8.62 3.15 4.06
C ILE A 109 8.34 1.83 4.75
N PHE A 110 9.39 1.20 5.27
CA PHE A 110 9.29 0.04 6.15
C PHE A 110 9.55 0.47 7.60
N ALA A 111 9.23 -0.40 8.57
CA ALA A 111 9.56 -0.14 9.97
C ALA A 111 11.05 0.21 10.10
N LYS A 112 11.39 1.16 10.98
CA LYS A 112 12.79 1.46 11.27
C LYS A 112 13.43 0.16 11.76
N GLU A 113 14.53 -0.23 11.15
CA GLU A 113 15.46 -1.15 11.80
C GLU A 113 15.82 -0.50 13.13
N GLU A 114 15.41 -1.10 14.24
CA GLU A 114 15.99 -0.77 15.53
C GLU A 114 17.48 -1.15 15.43
N VAL A 115 18.32 -0.12 15.40
CA VAL A 115 19.79 -0.22 15.40
C VAL A 115 20.28 -0.68 16.76
#